data_AF-A0A524HGU7-F1
#
_entry.id   AF-A0A524HGU7-F1
#
_cell.length_a   1.000
_cell.length_b   1.000
_cell.length_c   1.000
_cell.angle_alpha   90.00
_cell.angle_beta   90.00
_cell.angle_gamma   90.00
#
_symmetry.space_group_name_H-M   'P 1'
#
loop_
_entity.id
_entity.type
_entity.pdbx_description
1 polymer ?
#
loop_
_entity_poly.entity_id
_entity_poly.type
_entity_poly.pdbx_seq_one_letter_code
_entity_poly.pdbx_strand_id
1 'polypeptide(L)'
;MSTQPRRKRRTVRPAQIAKAIDEGRESLDLYLEEISRVPLLSREEEMELARKAFRGNIVAQERLARHNVRFVVSVAKKFQNRGVPLVDLIGEGNLGLMTAARKFDPDRGVKFISYAVWWIRQAVQAAIARHGRPVRVPLNRTADLSRLGRTTTLL
;
A
#
# COMPACT_ATOMS: atom_id res chain seq x y z
N MET A 1 28.50 -44.35 -1.32
CA MET A 1 27.30 -43.86 -0.59
C MET A 1 27.70 -42.64 0.24
N SER A 2 27.48 -41.43 -0.29
CA SER A 2 27.76 -40.17 0.44
C SER A 2 26.45 -39.56 0.93
N THR A 3 26.24 -39.57 2.24
CA THR A 3 25.08 -38.97 2.90
C THR A 3 25.38 -37.50 3.20
N GLN A 4 24.71 -36.56 2.52
CA GLN A 4 24.78 -35.14 2.87
C GLN A 4 24.07 -34.88 4.22
N PRO A 5 24.58 -33.97 5.07
CA PRO A 5 23.98 -33.67 6.36
C PRO A 5 22.71 -32.84 6.18
N ARG A 6 21.62 -33.28 6.80
CA ARG A 6 20.32 -32.57 6.83
C ARG A 6 20.49 -31.20 7.50
N ARG A 7 20.26 -30.10 6.76
CA ARG A 7 20.19 -28.73 7.29
C ARG A 7 19.17 -28.66 8.45
N LYS A 8 19.66 -28.39 9.67
CA LYS A 8 18.80 -28.13 10.84
C LYS A 8 17.91 -26.92 10.56
N ARG A 9 16.58 -27.10 10.63
CA ARG A 9 15.60 -26.00 10.55
C ARG A 9 15.86 -25.04 11.71
N ARG A 10 16.23 -23.80 11.39
CA ARG A 10 16.46 -22.72 12.37
C ARG A 10 15.08 -22.29 12.88
N THR A 11 14.65 -22.80 14.02
CA THR A 11 13.43 -22.36 14.70
C THR A 11 13.66 -20.95 15.23
N VAL A 12 12.93 -19.97 14.69
CA VAL A 12 12.97 -18.58 15.17
C VAL A 12 12.32 -18.55 16.56
N ARG A 13 12.99 -17.94 17.55
CA ARG A 13 12.49 -17.93 18.94
C ARG A 13 11.32 -16.96 19.06
N PRO A 14 10.26 -17.29 19.83
CA PRO A 14 9.10 -16.41 20.01
C PRO A 14 9.46 -14.97 20.43
N ALA A 15 10.48 -14.79 21.27
CA ALA A 15 10.97 -13.47 21.70
C ALA A 15 11.56 -12.62 20.55
N GLN A 16 12.18 -13.26 19.54
CA GLN A 16 12.70 -12.56 18.37
C GLN A 16 11.58 -12.07 17.46
N ILE A 17 10.47 -12.82 17.39
CA ILE A 17 9.27 -12.43 16.64
C ILE A 17 8.60 -11.24 17.33
N ALA A 18 8.42 -11.30 18.66
CA ALA A 18 7.83 -10.20 19.43
C ALA A 18 8.64 -8.89 19.30
N LYS A 19 9.97 -8.97 19.41
CA LYS A 19 10.86 -7.81 19.22
C LYS A 19 10.75 -7.22 17.81
N ALA A 20 10.75 -8.04 16.77
CA ALA A 20 10.62 -7.56 15.39
C ALA A 20 9.24 -6.90 15.11
N ILE A 21 8.18 -7.38 15.76
CA ILE A 21 6.84 -6.77 15.67
C ILE A 21 6.83 -5.40 16.36
N ASP A 22 7.49 -5.27 17.51
CA ASP A 22 7.59 -4.03 18.27
C ASP A 22 8.42 -2.97 17.54
N GLU A 23 9.60 -3.34 17.04
CA GLU A 23 10.44 -2.48 16.17
C GLU A 23 9.69 -2.03 14.91
N GLY A 24 8.90 -2.92 14.30
CA GLY A 24 8.07 -2.58 13.15
C GLY A 24 6.95 -1.59 13.47
N ARG A 25 6.45 -1.60 14.72
CA ARG A 25 5.42 -0.65 15.18
C ARG A 25 6.03 0.73 15.43
N GLU A 26 7.17 0.78 16.10
CA GLU A 26 7.93 2.02 16.31
C GLU A 26 8.32 2.66 14.96
N SER A 27 8.79 1.86 14.00
CA SER A 27 9.09 2.34 12.65
C SER A 27 7.86 2.91 11.92
N LEU A 28 6.68 2.34 12.13
CA LEU A 28 5.44 2.84 11.53
C LEU A 28 5.02 4.17 12.16
N ASP A 29 5.15 4.30 13.48
CA ASP A 29 4.78 5.52 14.21
C ASP A 29 5.66 6.70 13.79
N LEU A 30 6.97 6.50 13.67
CA LEU A 30 7.91 7.49 13.13
C LEU A 30 7.53 7.94 11.71
N TYR A 31 7.19 7.00 10.85
CA TYR A 31 6.73 7.29 9.49
C TYR A 31 5.42 8.11 9.49
N LEU A 32 4.45 7.73 10.33
CA LEU A 32 3.18 8.45 10.45
C LEU A 32 3.38 9.88 10.95
N GLU A 33 4.33 10.10 11.86
CA GLU A 33 4.72 11.42 12.31
C GLU A 33 5.35 12.24 11.18
N GLU A 34 6.28 11.66 10.41
CA GLU A 34 6.94 12.35 9.30
C GLU A 34 5.92 12.84 8.25
N ILE A 35 5.02 11.97 7.80
CA ILE A 35 4.04 12.33 6.78
C ILE A 35 2.99 13.32 7.31
N SER A 36 2.78 13.41 8.62
CA SER A 36 1.85 14.35 9.22
C SER A 36 2.34 15.80 9.12
N ARG A 37 3.67 15.99 9.11
CA ARG A 37 4.34 17.29 9.00
C ARG A 37 4.36 17.86 7.58
N VAL A 38 4.00 17.05 6.57
CA VAL A 38 3.93 17.51 5.18
C VAL A 38 2.75 18.49 5.04
N PRO A 39 3.00 19.72 4.55
CA PRO A 39 1.94 20.72 4.40
C PRO A 39 0.92 20.30 3.33
N LEU A 40 -0.28 20.85 3.41
CA LEU A 40 -1.29 20.68 2.37
C LEU A 40 -1.01 21.67 1.23
N LEU A 41 -1.16 21.22 -0.02
CA LEU A 41 -1.11 22.11 -1.17
C LEU A 41 -2.39 22.90 -1.29
N SER A 42 -2.28 24.18 -1.64
CA SER A 42 -3.40 24.93 -2.17
C SER A 42 -3.84 24.36 -3.54
N ARG A 43 -5.04 24.73 -3.98
CA ARG A 43 -5.58 24.27 -5.27
C ARG A 43 -4.70 24.73 -6.45
N GLU A 44 -4.17 25.95 -6.37
CA GLU A 44 -3.33 26.52 -7.43
C GLU A 44 -1.98 25.79 -7.52
N GLU A 45 -1.34 25.56 -6.37
CA GLU A 45 -0.10 24.78 -6.29
C GLU A 45 -0.29 23.33 -6.76
N GLU A 46 -1.41 22.69 -6.39
CA GLU A 46 -1.74 21.34 -6.86
C GLU A 46 -1.84 21.30 -8.39
N MET A 47 -2.53 22.26 -9.01
CA MET A 47 -2.64 22.32 -10.47
C MET A 47 -1.29 22.59 -11.15
N GLU A 48 -0.48 23.52 -10.63
CA GLU A 48 0.82 23.83 -11.20
C GLU A 48 1.74 22.61 -11.14
N LEU A 49 1.77 21.94 -9.99
CA LEU A 49 2.57 20.74 -9.77
C LEU A 49 2.08 19.59 -10.64
N ALA A 50 0.77 19.39 -10.75
CA ALA A 50 0.17 18.37 -11.62
C ALA A 50 0.49 18.60 -13.10
N ARG A 51 0.48 19.85 -13.59
CA ARG A 51 0.89 20.16 -14.97
C ARG A 51 2.36 19.83 -15.23
N LYS A 52 3.24 20.14 -14.28
CA LYS A 52 4.66 19.74 -14.38
C LYS A 52 4.81 18.22 -14.36
N ALA A 53 4.07 17.54 -13.49
CA ALA A 53 4.07 16.08 -13.36
C ALA A 53 3.59 15.38 -14.64
N PHE A 54 2.53 15.91 -15.28
CA PHE A 54 1.98 15.42 -16.54
C PHE A 54 2.97 15.56 -17.72
N ARG A 55 3.78 16.63 -17.73
CA ARG A 55 4.88 16.83 -18.69
C ARG A 55 6.09 15.92 -18.46
N GLY A 56 6.00 14.94 -17.55
CA GLY A 56 7.07 13.98 -17.27
C GLY A 56 8.12 14.45 -16.26
N ASN A 57 7.88 15.56 -15.55
CA ASN A 57 8.79 15.99 -14.49
C ASN A 57 8.69 15.04 -13.28
N ILE A 58 9.70 14.20 -13.09
CA ILE A 58 9.76 13.18 -12.04
C ILE A 58 9.69 13.82 -10.64
N VAL A 59 10.41 14.91 -10.41
CA VAL A 59 10.40 15.64 -9.13
C VAL A 59 9.01 16.18 -8.81
N ALA A 60 8.27 16.65 -9.82
CA ALA A 60 6.91 17.11 -9.66
C ALA A 60 5.94 15.95 -9.35
N GLN A 61 6.11 14.78 -9.98
CA GLN A 61 5.33 13.57 -9.68
C GLN A 61 5.55 13.12 -8.23
N GLU A 62 6.81 13.06 -7.80
CA GLU A 62 7.17 12.70 -6.42
C GLU A 62 6.63 13.70 -5.41
N ARG A 63 6.78 15.01 -5.68
CA ARG A 63 6.20 16.04 -4.82
C ARG A 63 4.68 15.93 -4.75
N LEU A 64 4.00 15.75 -5.88
CA LEU A 64 2.54 15.63 -5.91
C LEU A 64 2.07 14.43 -5.09
N ALA A 65 2.75 13.29 -5.23
CA ALA A 65 2.49 12.13 -4.40
C ALA A 65 2.79 12.39 -2.92
N ARG A 66 3.94 12.99 -2.58
CA ARG A 66 4.37 13.24 -1.19
C ARG A 66 3.35 14.04 -0.40
N HIS A 67 2.76 15.09 -0.99
CA HIS A 67 1.73 15.90 -0.32
C HIS A 67 0.41 15.14 -0.08
N ASN A 68 0.22 14.01 -0.75
CA ASN A 68 -1.00 13.20 -0.69
C ASN A 68 -0.81 11.85 0.03
N VAL A 69 0.36 11.57 0.64
CA VAL A 69 0.63 10.29 1.31
C VAL A 69 -0.31 10.03 2.49
N ARG A 70 -0.72 11.08 3.22
CA ARG A 70 -1.70 10.97 4.33
C ARG A 70 -3.03 10.36 3.86
N PHE A 71 -3.43 10.66 2.63
CA PHE A 71 -4.64 10.08 2.05
C PHE A 71 -4.50 8.57 1.83
N VAL A 72 -3.33 8.08 1.41
CA VAL A 72 -3.06 6.64 1.23
C VAL A 72 -3.27 5.89 2.54
N VAL A 73 -2.76 6.42 3.66
CA VAL A 73 -2.97 5.84 4.99
C VAL A 73 -4.46 5.71 5.31
N SER A 74 -5.25 6.76 5.04
CA SER A 74 -6.71 6.73 5.27
C SER A 74 -7.43 5.67 4.44
N VAL A 75 -6.95 5.39 3.22
CA VAL A 75 -7.49 4.34 2.35
C VAL A 75 -7.06 2.96 2.85
N ALA A 76 -5.76 2.78 3.11
CA ALA A 76 -5.17 1.50 3.55
C ALA A 76 -5.74 1.01 4.89
N LYS A 77 -6.05 1.91 5.84
CA LYS A 77 -6.72 1.57 7.10
C LYS A 77 -8.04 0.80 6.91
N LYS A 78 -8.79 1.10 5.84
CA LYS A 78 -10.05 0.38 5.50
C LYS A 78 -9.81 -1.07 5.08
N PHE A 79 -8.57 -1.40 4.71
CA PHE A 79 -8.15 -2.69 4.20
C PHE A 79 -7.42 -3.58 5.23
N GLN A 80 -7.28 -3.11 6.48
CA GLN A 80 -6.65 -3.87 7.58
C GLN A 80 -7.34 -5.21 7.87
N ASN A 81 -6.63 -6.07 8.60
CA ASN A 81 -7.10 -7.38 9.06
C ASN A 81 -7.43 -8.37 7.93
N ARG A 82 -6.80 -8.20 6.76
CA ARG A 82 -6.95 -9.09 5.58
C ARG A 82 -5.70 -9.93 5.29
N GLY A 83 -4.92 -10.24 6.33
CA GLY A 83 -3.73 -11.09 6.23
C GLY A 83 -2.46 -10.37 5.75
N VAL A 84 -2.51 -9.06 5.50
CA VAL A 84 -1.35 -8.22 5.16
C VAL A 84 -1.18 -7.13 6.22
N PRO A 85 0.04 -6.91 6.76
CA PRO A 85 0.34 -5.83 7.70
C PRO A 85 -0.03 -4.44 7.13
N LEU A 86 -0.43 -3.51 8.01
CA LEU A 86 -0.79 -2.15 7.58
C LEU A 86 0.38 -1.43 6.87
N VAL A 87 1.61 -1.60 7.36
CA VAL A 87 2.81 -1.02 6.75
C VAL A 87 2.97 -1.43 5.28
N ASP A 88 2.73 -2.71 4.98
CA ASP A 88 2.82 -3.24 3.62
C ASP A 88 1.67 -2.72 2.74
N LEU A 89 0.45 -2.61 3.29
CA LEU A 89 -0.69 -2.01 2.58
C LEU A 89 -0.44 -0.54 2.24
N ILE A 90 0.17 0.22 3.16
CA ILE A 90 0.56 1.62 2.91
C ILE A 90 1.63 1.68 1.81
N GLY A 91 2.66 0.82 1.88
CA GLY A 91 3.71 0.75 0.86
C GLY A 91 3.15 0.49 -0.54
N GLU A 92 2.29 -0.52 -0.69
CA GLU A 92 1.62 -0.82 -1.96
C GLU A 92 0.67 0.30 -2.41
N GLY A 93 -0.04 0.91 -1.46
CA GLY A 93 -0.86 2.10 -1.73
C GLY A 93 -0.05 3.29 -2.25
N ASN A 94 1.15 3.51 -1.71
CA ASN A 94 2.07 4.57 -2.15
C ASN A 94 2.57 4.31 -3.59
N LEU A 95 2.82 3.05 -3.96
CA LEU A 95 3.13 2.69 -5.35
C LEU A 95 1.95 2.97 -6.30
N GLY A 96 0.72 2.72 -5.83
CA GLY A 96 -0.52 3.12 -6.52
C GLY A 96 -0.61 4.64 -6.70
N LEU A 97 -0.33 5.41 -5.66
CA LEU A 97 -0.33 6.88 -5.69
C LEU A 97 0.72 7.43 -6.69
N MET A 98 1.94 6.89 -6.69
CA MET A 98 2.98 7.27 -7.66
C MET A 98 2.55 6.98 -9.11
N THR A 99 1.83 5.86 -9.31
CA THR A 99 1.26 5.54 -10.63
C THR A 99 0.17 6.51 -11.03
N ALA A 100 -0.66 6.95 -10.08
CA ALA A 100 -1.64 8.00 -10.32
C ALA A 100 -0.96 9.33 -10.69
N ALA A 101 0.08 9.74 -9.95
CA ALA A 101 0.81 10.99 -10.20
C ALA A 101 1.45 11.04 -11.60
N ARG A 102 1.92 9.90 -12.11
CA ARG A 102 2.45 9.77 -13.48
C ARG A 102 1.40 9.90 -14.58
N LYS A 103 0.16 9.48 -14.31
CA LYS A 103 -0.90 9.35 -15.32
C LYS A 103 -2.00 10.41 -15.21
N PHE A 104 -1.96 11.22 -14.15
CA PHE A 104 -2.97 12.22 -13.88
C PHE A 104 -2.90 13.36 -14.88
N ASP A 105 -4.03 13.63 -15.51
CA ASP A 105 -4.24 14.72 -16.45
C ASP A 105 -5.00 15.85 -15.75
N PRO A 106 -4.34 16.98 -15.43
CA PRO A 106 -4.96 18.08 -14.69
C PRO A 106 -6.03 18.85 -15.49
N ASP A 107 -6.03 18.75 -16.82
CA ASP A 107 -6.94 19.54 -17.66
C ASP A 107 -8.34 18.91 -17.76
N ARG A 108 -8.53 17.71 -17.18
CA ARG A 108 -9.84 17.03 -17.07
C ARG A 108 -10.77 17.60 -15.99
N GLY A 109 -10.34 18.63 -15.25
CA GLY A 109 -11.19 19.35 -14.29
C GLY A 109 -11.53 18.58 -13.00
N VAL A 110 -10.88 17.44 -12.74
CA VAL A 110 -11.06 16.65 -11.50
C VAL A 110 -9.86 16.83 -10.57
N LYS A 111 -10.10 16.78 -9.25
CA LYS A 111 -9.01 16.83 -8.25
C LYS A 111 -8.13 15.59 -8.36
N PHE A 112 -6.83 15.75 -8.08
CA PHE A 112 -5.87 14.64 -8.12
C PHE A 112 -6.28 13.46 -7.23
N ILE A 113 -6.73 13.75 -5.99
CA ILE A 113 -7.17 12.72 -5.03
C ILE A 113 -8.34 11.89 -5.57
N SER A 114 -9.28 12.50 -6.30
CA SER A 114 -10.41 11.81 -6.90
C SER A 114 -9.98 10.77 -7.95
N TYR A 115 -8.88 11.05 -8.65
CA TYR A 115 -8.26 10.12 -9.59
C TYR A 115 -7.41 9.06 -8.86
N ALA A 116 -6.61 9.49 -7.88
CA ALA A 116 -5.66 8.65 -7.17
C ALA A 116 -6.32 7.51 -6.38
N VAL A 117 -7.52 7.71 -5.84
CA VAL A 117 -8.19 6.71 -5.00
C VAL A 117 -8.38 5.36 -5.72
N TRP A 118 -8.62 5.35 -7.03
CA TRP A 118 -8.76 4.14 -7.82
C TRP A 118 -7.46 3.34 -7.87
N TRP A 119 -6.34 4.02 -8.16
CA TRP A 119 -5.01 3.40 -8.22
C TRP A 119 -4.55 2.88 -6.86
N ILE A 120 -4.80 3.65 -5.79
CA ILE A 120 -4.48 3.22 -4.43
C ILE A 120 -5.27 1.97 -4.07
N ARG A 121 -6.58 1.95 -4.30
CA ARG A 121 -7.43 0.79 -4.00
C ARG A 121 -7.01 -0.44 -4.80
N GLN A 122 -6.71 -0.25 -6.09
CA GLN A 122 -6.25 -1.33 -6.96
C GLN A 122 -4.95 -1.95 -6.41
N ALA A 123 -3.96 -1.13 -6.05
CA ALA A 123 -2.68 -1.63 -5.54
C ALA A 123 -2.85 -2.36 -4.20
N VAL A 124 -3.60 -1.78 -3.26
CA VAL A 124 -3.91 -2.37 -1.95
C VAL A 124 -4.65 -3.70 -2.10
N GLN A 125 -5.65 -3.78 -2.97
CA GLN A 125 -6.39 -5.03 -3.23
C GLN A 125 -5.52 -6.09 -3.91
N ALA A 126 -4.65 -5.69 -4.84
CA ALA A 126 -3.69 -6.60 -5.46
C ALA A 126 -2.70 -7.18 -4.44
N ALA A 127 -2.22 -6.36 -3.50
CA ALA A 127 -1.35 -6.81 -2.42
C ALA A 127 -2.04 -7.85 -1.53
N ILE A 128 -3.31 -7.62 -1.15
CA ILE A 128 -4.11 -8.59 -0.39
C ILE A 128 -4.31 -9.89 -1.18
N ALA A 129 -4.60 -9.81 -2.48
CA ALA A 129 -4.78 -10.99 -3.30
C ALA A 129 -3.49 -11.82 -3.43
N ARG A 130 -2.32 -11.16 -3.46
CA ARG A 130 -1.01 -11.84 -3.57
C ARG A 130 -0.49 -12.37 -2.24
N HIS A 131 -0.64 -11.61 -1.16
CA HIS A 131 0.06 -11.82 0.12
C HIS A 131 -0.86 -12.06 1.31
N GLY A 132 -2.16 -11.83 1.19
CA GLY A 132 -3.12 -11.95 2.29
C GLY A 132 -3.41 -13.39 2.74
N ARG A 133 -2.79 -14.39 2.10
CA ARG A 133 -2.93 -15.80 2.43
C ARG A 133 -1.55 -16.46 2.48
N PRO A 134 -1.32 -17.43 3.40
CA PRO A 134 -0.08 -18.19 3.45
C PRO A 134 0.22 -18.97 2.15
N VAL A 135 -0.84 -19.43 1.48
CA VAL A 135 -0.75 -20.11 0.19
C VAL A 135 -1.33 -19.19 -0.88
N ARG A 136 -0.49 -18.86 -1.87
CA ARG A 136 -0.87 -17.99 -2.99
C ARG A 136 -1.90 -18.68 -3.88
N VAL A 137 -2.99 -17.99 -4.16
CA VAL A 137 -4.03 -18.45 -5.09
C VAL A 137 -3.97 -17.57 -6.35
N PRO A 138 -4.09 -18.14 -7.57
CA PRO A 138 -4.20 -17.38 -8.80
C PRO A 138 -5.35 -16.35 -8.77
N LEU A 139 -5.12 -15.15 -9.32
CA LEU A 139 -6.04 -14.00 -9.24
C LEU A 139 -7.44 -14.31 -9.78
N ASN A 140 -7.54 -15.07 -10.87
CA ASN A 140 -8.81 -15.50 -11.47
C ASN A 140 -9.68 -16.37 -10.55
N ARG A 141 -9.12 -17.00 -9.51
CA ARG A 141 -9.85 -17.83 -8.53
C ARG A 141 -10.10 -17.14 -7.19
N THR A 142 -9.58 -15.94 -7.00
CA THR A 142 -9.72 -15.20 -5.72
C THR A 142 -11.16 -14.75 -5.46
N ALA A 143 -11.91 -14.37 -6.50
CA ALA A 143 -13.29 -13.91 -6.37
C ALA A 143 -14.22 -15.01 -5.83
N ASP A 144 -14.03 -16.25 -6.27
CA ASP A 144 -14.81 -17.42 -5.83
C ASP A 144 -14.61 -17.67 -4.33
N LEU A 145 -13.35 -17.60 -3.87
CA LEU A 145 -13.02 -17.77 -2.45
C LEU A 145 -13.56 -16.63 -1.57
N SER A 146 -13.57 -15.39 -2.07
CA SER A 146 -14.17 -14.26 -1.36
C SER A 146 -15.71 -14.33 -1.27
N ARG A 147 -16.37 -15.08 -2.16
CA ARG A 147 -17.81 -15.36 -2.07
C ARG A 147 -18.07 -16.43 -1.02
N LEU A 148 -17.32 -17.53 -1.04
CA LEU A 148 -17.45 -18.64 -0.08
C LEU A 148 -17.28 -18.16 1.38
N GLY A 149 -16.26 -17.34 1.66
CA GLY A 149 -16.03 -16.82 3.01
C GLY A 149 -17.16 -15.91 3.53
N ARG A 150 -17.93 -15.26 2.65
CA ARG A 150 -19.10 -14.45 3.06
C ARG A 150 -20.31 -15.31 3.39
N THR A 151 -20.50 -16.43 2.70
CA THR A 151 -21.61 -17.36 2.94
C THR A 151 -21.41 -18.12 4.25
N THR A 152 -20.18 -18.53 4.56
CA THR A 152 -19.87 -19.27 5.80
C THR A 152 -20.02 -18.43 7.07
N THR A 153 -19.85 -17.10 7.01
CA THR A 153 -20.05 -16.21 8.18
C THR A 153 -21.54 -15.96 8.50
N LEU A 154 -22.46 -16.32 7.60
CA LEU A 154 -23.92 -16.17 7.79
C LEU A 154 -24.60 -17.47 8.24
N LEU A 155 -23.83 -18.52 8.52
CA LEU A 155 -24.27 -19.77 9.14
C LEU A 155 -23.66 -19.88 10.54
#